data_AF-A0A7Z9GB41-F1
#
_entry.id   AF-A0A7Z9GB41-F1
#
_cell.length_a   1.000
_cell.length_b   1.000
_cell.length_c   1.000
_cell.angle_alpha   90.00
_cell.angle_beta   90.00
_cell.angle_gamma   90.00
#
_symmetry.space_group_name_H-M   'P 1'
#
loop_
_entity.id
_entity.type
_entity.pdbx_description
1 polymer ?
#
loop_
_entity_poly.entity_id
_entity_poly.type
_entity_poly.pdbx_seq_one_letter_code
_entity_poly.pdbx_strand_id
1 'polypeptide(L)'
;MIESKLQSAVPYLESFVDSVPNHWKGVFTLGLTYLRLGRLKAAQTAFVTARRLRPKNAIIEFNRAMVLVRLGEVRKAAEALTTAVELRYSLWEAHCERARILHRLGRYADAEAGYAEAVKLNPKLVVAKAVLASGTQTGMGYMFQGLPCSSVRYLDIRD
;
A
#
# COMPACT_ATOMS: atom_id res chain seq x y z
N MET A 1 7.44 21.91 -2.82
CA MET A 1 8.63 21.87 -1.92
C MET A 1 9.09 20.44 -1.59
N ILE A 2 8.20 19.47 -1.31
CA ILE A 2 8.58 18.07 -1.01
C ILE A 2 9.07 17.31 -2.26
N GLU A 3 8.37 17.43 -3.40
CA GLU A 3 8.75 16.72 -4.63
C GLU A 3 10.14 17.12 -5.14
N SER A 4 10.49 18.41 -5.07
CA SER A 4 11.83 18.90 -5.43
C SER A 4 12.93 18.31 -4.52
N LYS A 5 12.66 18.14 -3.22
CA LYS A 5 13.59 17.45 -2.30
C LYS A 5 13.72 15.96 -2.61
N LEU A 6 12.62 15.29 -2.97
CA LEU A 6 12.67 13.88 -3.37
C LEU A 6 13.40 13.68 -4.69
N GLN A 7 13.20 14.58 -5.65
CA GLN A 7 13.85 14.55 -6.95
C GLN A 7 15.37 14.66 -6.82
N SER A 8 15.86 15.52 -5.92
CA SER A 8 17.29 15.65 -5.62
C SER A 8 17.83 14.49 -4.79
N ALA A 9 17.01 13.81 -3.99
CA ALA A 9 17.42 12.65 -3.19
C ALA A 9 17.63 11.37 -4.00
N VAL A 10 16.91 11.21 -5.12
CA VAL A 10 17.00 10.01 -6.00
C VAL A 10 18.45 9.62 -6.36
N PRO A 11 19.30 10.50 -6.93
CA PRO A 11 20.65 10.11 -7.32
C PRO A 11 21.52 9.64 -6.15
N TYR A 12 21.35 10.22 -4.95
CA TYR A 12 22.05 9.78 -3.75
C TYR A 12 21.58 8.39 -3.30
N LEU A 13 20.28 8.11 -3.38
CA LEU A 13 19.71 6.80 -3.05
C LEU A 13 20.10 5.73 -4.06
N GLU A 14 20.17 6.07 -5.36
CA GLU A 14 20.67 5.18 -6.42
C GLU A 14 22.14 4.83 -6.16
N SER A 15 23.01 5.83 -5.98
CA SER A 15 24.43 5.61 -5.65
C SER A 15 24.63 4.81 -4.37
N PHE A 16 23.79 5.01 -3.36
CA PHE A 16 23.82 4.23 -2.13
C PHE A 16 23.44 2.76 -2.36
N VAL A 17 22.39 2.49 -3.13
CA VAL A 17 21.97 1.12 -3.46
C VAL A 17 23.03 0.40 -4.31
N ASP A 18 23.70 1.13 -5.20
CA ASP A 18 24.78 0.59 -6.04
C ASP A 18 26.04 0.25 -5.22
N SER A 19 26.40 1.10 -4.25
CA SER A 19 27.57 0.88 -3.38
C SER A 19 27.32 -0.16 -2.28
N VAL A 20 26.07 -0.33 -1.84
CA VAL A 20 25.68 -1.32 -0.83
C VAL A 20 24.67 -2.31 -1.42
N PRO A 21 25.14 -3.26 -2.26
CA PRO A 21 24.27 -4.25 -2.86
C PRO A 21 23.59 -5.09 -1.76
N ASN A 22 22.35 -5.52 -2.03
CA ASN A 22 21.49 -6.29 -1.11
C ASN A 22 20.98 -5.54 0.14
N HIS A 23 21.18 -4.22 0.25
CA HIS A 23 20.59 -3.44 1.33
C HIS A 23 19.10 -3.14 1.12
N TRP A 24 18.23 -4.03 1.63
CA TRP A 24 16.78 -3.98 1.38
C TRP A 24 16.12 -2.66 1.81
N LYS A 25 16.54 -2.05 2.93
CA LYS A 25 15.98 -0.77 3.40
C LYS A 25 16.27 0.36 2.40
N GLY A 26 17.46 0.34 1.79
CA GLY A 26 17.88 1.33 0.79
C GLY A 26 17.03 1.22 -0.48
N VAL A 27 16.91 0.00 -1.01
CA VAL A 27 16.06 -0.29 -2.17
C VAL A 27 14.59 0.03 -1.88
N PHE A 28 14.10 -0.27 -0.68
CA PHE A 28 12.74 0.04 -0.26
C PHE A 28 12.50 1.56 -0.20
N THR A 29 13.40 2.33 0.42
CA THR A 29 13.31 3.80 0.47
C THR A 29 13.39 4.42 -0.93
N LEU A 30 14.23 3.88 -1.81
CA LEU A 30 14.27 4.28 -3.21
C LEU A 30 12.92 4.01 -3.92
N GLY A 31 12.32 2.84 -3.69
CA GLY A 31 11.00 2.49 -4.20
C GLY A 31 9.89 3.42 -3.71
N LEU A 32 9.88 3.77 -2.42
CA LEU A 32 8.96 4.76 -1.85
C LEU A 32 9.13 6.14 -2.49
N THR A 33 10.38 6.55 -2.70
CA THR A 33 10.72 7.83 -3.35
C THR A 33 10.20 7.88 -4.78
N TYR A 34 10.43 6.82 -5.57
CA TYR A 34 9.87 6.71 -6.92
C TYR A 34 8.35 6.68 -6.92
N LEU A 35 7.72 5.95 -6.01
CA LEU A 35 6.26 5.92 -5.87
C LEU A 35 5.73 7.34 -5.62
N ARG A 36 6.35 8.09 -4.70
CA ARG A 36 5.92 9.45 -4.37
C ARG A 36 6.10 10.42 -5.52
N LEU A 37 7.16 10.26 -6.32
CA LEU A 37 7.42 11.01 -7.55
C LEU A 37 6.60 10.53 -8.76
N GLY A 38 5.78 9.48 -8.62
CA GLY A 38 4.99 8.94 -9.72
C GLY A 38 5.77 8.13 -10.76
N ARG A 39 7.04 7.79 -10.49
CA ARG A 39 7.87 6.93 -11.34
C ARG A 39 7.51 5.45 -11.11
N LEU A 40 6.30 5.06 -11.52
CA LEU A 40 5.68 3.80 -11.12
C LEU A 40 6.46 2.55 -11.56
N LYS A 41 7.03 2.54 -12.77
CA LYS A 41 7.86 1.41 -13.25
C LYS A 41 9.13 1.23 -12.40
N ALA A 42 9.83 2.32 -12.09
CA ALA A 42 11.01 2.28 -11.24
C ALA A 42 10.66 1.84 -9.80
N ALA A 43 9.54 2.33 -9.27
CA ALA A 43 9.01 1.87 -7.97
C ALA A 43 8.71 0.37 -7.98
N GLN A 44 8.06 -0.15 -9.04
CA GLN A 44 7.75 -1.58 -9.19
C GLN A 44 9.02 -2.41 -9.15
N THR A 45 10.06 -2.06 -9.93
CA THR A 45 11.36 -2.74 -9.93
C THR A 45 11.99 -2.72 -8.54
N ALA A 46 12.00 -1.56 -7.87
CA ALA A 46 12.55 -1.43 -6.53
C ALA A 46 11.82 -2.34 -5.51
N PHE A 47 10.49 -2.40 -5.52
CA PHE A 47 9.74 -3.28 -4.61
C PHE A 47 9.90 -4.77 -4.94
N VAL A 48 10.07 -5.14 -6.21
CA VAL A 48 10.40 -6.53 -6.58
C VAL A 48 11.76 -6.93 -6.00
N THR A 49 12.76 -6.06 -6.11
CA THR A 49 14.08 -6.28 -5.51
C THR A 49 14.01 -6.30 -3.99
N ALA A 50 13.29 -5.36 -3.36
CA ALA A 50 13.12 -5.32 -1.92
C ALA A 50 12.43 -6.59 -1.38
N ARG A 51 11.40 -7.10 -2.08
CA ARG A 51 10.75 -8.38 -1.78
C ARG A 51 11.73 -9.55 -1.88
N ARG A 52 12.57 -9.59 -2.93
CA ARG A 52 13.59 -10.63 -3.06
C ARG A 52 14.55 -10.65 -1.87
N LEU A 53 14.94 -9.48 -1.38
CA LEU A 53 15.86 -9.34 -0.24
C LEU A 53 15.19 -9.59 1.12
N ARG A 54 13.88 -9.34 1.22
CA ARG A 54 13.05 -9.55 2.42
C ARG A 54 11.66 -10.08 2.04
N PRO A 55 11.52 -11.40 1.79
CA PRO A 55 10.28 -11.98 1.28
C PRO A 55 9.13 -12.03 2.29
N LYS A 56 9.40 -11.92 3.59
CA LYS A 56 8.39 -11.99 4.66
C LYS A 56 8.09 -10.63 5.30
N ASN A 57 8.12 -9.55 4.51
CA ASN A 57 7.85 -8.20 5.01
C ASN A 57 6.51 -7.68 4.50
N ALA A 58 5.53 -7.55 5.41
CA ALA A 58 4.18 -7.07 5.10
C ALA A 58 4.17 -5.64 4.54
N ILE A 59 5.06 -4.76 4.99
CA ILE A 59 5.14 -3.36 4.55
C ILE A 59 5.62 -3.28 3.11
N ILE A 60 6.53 -4.16 2.68
CA ILE A 60 6.98 -4.23 1.29
C ILE A 60 5.81 -4.65 0.38
N GLU A 61 5.06 -5.68 0.76
CA GLU A 61 3.91 -6.14 -0.03
C GLU A 61 2.78 -5.10 -0.09
N PHE A 62 2.50 -4.42 1.03
CA PHE A 62 1.54 -3.32 1.06
C PHE A 62 1.92 -2.21 0.06
N ASN A 63 3.18 -1.74 0.10
CA ASN A 63 3.64 -0.69 -0.80
C ASN A 63 3.71 -1.12 -2.26
N ARG A 64 4.10 -2.37 -2.51
CA ARG A 64 4.02 -2.99 -3.84
C ARG A 64 2.59 -2.99 -4.37
N ALA A 65 1.61 -3.32 -3.53
CA ALA A 65 0.21 -3.25 -3.90
C ALA A 65 -0.20 -1.83 -4.30
N MET A 66 0.24 -0.80 -3.56
CA MET A 66 -0.06 0.59 -3.89
C MET A 66 0.49 1.00 -5.25
N VAL A 67 1.69 0.55 -5.61
CA VAL A 67 2.24 0.73 -6.96
C VAL A 67 1.36 0.04 -8.00
N LEU A 68 0.98 -1.22 -7.76
CA LEU A 68 0.14 -2.00 -8.68
C LEU A 68 -1.24 -1.37 -8.89
N VAL A 69 -1.85 -0.82 -7.83
CA VAL A 69 -3.11 -0.05 -7.94
C VAL A 69 -2.94 1.14 -8.88
N ARG A 70 -1.85 1.90 -8.75
CA ARG A 70 -1.58 3.08 -9.59
C ARG A 70 -1.21 2.70 -11.03
N LEU A 71 -0.70 1.50 -11.26
CA LEU A 71 -0.46 0.93 -12.58
C LEU A 71 -1.73 0.33 -13.22
N GLY A 72 -2.84 0.26 -12.50
CA GLY A 72 -4.08 -0.36 -12.97
C GLY A 72 -4.10 -1.89 -12.86
N GLU A 73 -3.08 -2.50 -12.26
CA GLU A 73 -2.95 -3.95 -12.06
C GLU A 73 -3.74 -4.42 -10.82
N VAL A 74 -5.04 -4.17 -10.81
CA VAL A 74 -5.93 -4.31 -9.62
C VAL A 74 -5.93 -5.73 -9.04
N ARG A 75 -5.92 -6.77 -9.87
CA ARG A 75 -5.91 -8.18 -9.40
C ARG A 75 -4.61 -8.51 -8.65
N LYS A 76 -3.45 -8.14 -9.21
CA LYS A 76 -2.15 -8.35 -8.55
C LYS A 76 -2.01 -7.51 -7.28
N ALA A 77 -2.63 -6.32 -7.24
CA ALA A 77 -2.68 -5.52 -6.02
C ALA A 77 -3.46 -6.23 -4.90
N ALA A 78 -4.59 -6.88 -5.23
CA ALA A 78 -5.35 -7.66 -4.26
C ALA A 78 -4.51 -8.82 -3.69
N GLU A 79 -3.79 -9.57 -4.54
CA GLU A 79 -2.90 -10.65 -4.11
C GLU A 79 -1.78 -10.15 -3.18
N ALA A 80 -1.15 -9.03 -3.53
CA ALA A 80 -0.12 -8.41 -2.70
C ALA A 80 -0.67 -7.96 -1.34
N LEU A 81 -1.88 -7.39 -1.29
CA LEU A 81 -2.53 -7.02 -0.04
C LEU A 81 -2.95 -8.23 0.80
N THR A 82 -3.39 -9.31 0.16
CA THR A 82 -3.64 -10.59 0.86
C THR A 82 -2.37 -11.09 1.53
N THR A 83 -1.26 -11.11 0.79
CA THR A 83 0.06 -11.50 1.34
C THR A 83 0.46 -10.59 2.50
N ALA A 84 0.26 -9.26 2.38
CA ALA A 84 0.59 -8.32 3.44
C ALA A 84 -0.19 -8.59 4.74
N VAL A 85 -1.48 -8.92 4.64
CA VAL A 85 -2.32 -9.27 5.79
C VAL A 85 -1.93 -10.62 6.39
N GLU A 86 -1.58 -11.61 5.58
CA GLU A 86 -1.09 -12.91 6.06
C GLU A 86 0.25 -12.76 6.82
N LEU A 87 1.14 -11.90 6.32
CA LEU A 87 2.43 -11.63 6.96
C LEU A 87 2.29 -10.80 8.24
N ARG A 88 1.33 -9.86 8.29
CA ARG A 88 1.05 -9.04 9.47
C ARG A 88 -0.44 -8.76 9.58
N TYR A 89 -1.14 -9.60 10.33
CA TYR A 89 -2.58 -9.47 10.53
C TYR A 89 -2.99 -8.14 11.18
N SER A 90 -2.14 -7.56 12.04
CA SER A 90 -2.40 -6.28 12.72
C SER A 90 -2.26 -5.04 11.83
N LEU A 91 -1.87 -5.20 10.56
CA LEU A 91 -1.73 -4.10 9.61
C LEU A 91 -3.09 -3.67 9.08
N TRP A 92 -3.78 -2.81 9.84
CA TRP A 92 -5.12 -2.34 9.52
C TRP A 92 -5.20 -1.65 8.15
N GLU A 93 -4.14 -0.97 7.71
CA GLU A 93 -4.04 -0.33 6.39
C GLU A 93 -4.20 -1.37 5.27
N ALA A 94 -3.57 -2.54 5.42
CA ALA A 94 -3.65 -3.60 4.42
C ALA A 94 -5.05 -4.22 4.36
N HIS A 95 -5.72 -4.42 5.50
CA HIS A 95 -7.11 -4.86 5.52
C HIS A 95 -8.04 -3.86 4.83
N CYS A 96 -7.90 -2.57 5.14
CA CYS A 96 -8.75 -1.55 4.55
C CYS A 96 -8.51 -1.37 3.05
N GLU A 97 -7.25 -1.30 2.62
CA GLU A 97 -6.94 -1.19 1.18
C GLU A 97 -7.35 -2.45 0.42
N ARG A 98 -7.20 -3.65 1.01
CA ARG A 98 -7.70 -4.88 0.38
C ARG A 98 -9.21 -4.84 0.22
N ALA A 99 -9.93 -4.44 1.25
CA ALA A 99 -11.38 -4.28 1.21
C ALA A 99 -11.81 -3.32 0.11
N ARG A 100 -11.14 -2.18 -0.01
CA ARG A 100 -11.38 -1.20 -1.09
C ARG A 100 -11.14 -1.77 -2.47
N ILE A 101 -10.09 -2.57 -2.65
CA ILE A 101 -9.80 -3.24 -3.92
C ILE A 101 -10.84 -4.34 -4.23
N LEU A 102 -11.23 -5.14 -3.25
CA LEU A 102 -12.27 -6.17 -3.40
C LEU A 102 -13.61 -5.56 -3.76
N HIS A 103 -13.93 -4.42 -3.16
CA HIS A 103 -15.12 -3.63 -3.48
C HIS A 103 -15.12 -3.19 -4.95
N ARG A 104 -14.01 -2.63 -5.45
CA ARG A 104 -13.84 -2.27 -6.87
C ARG A 104 -13.95 -3.46 -7.82
N LEU A 105 -13.68 -4.67 -7.34
CA LEU A 105 -13.83 -5.92 -8.08
C LEU A 105 -15.24 -6.54 -7.96
N GLY A 106 -16.19 -5.85 -7.30
CA GLY A 106 -17.56 -6.34 -7.08
C GLY A 106 -17.70 -7.38 -5.96
N ARG A 107 -16.63 -7.66 -5.21
CA ARG A 107 -16.62 -8.62 -4.10
C ARG A 107 -17.05 -7.95 -2.80
N TYR A 108 -18.31 -7.54 -2.73
CA TYR A 108 -18.83 -6.67 -1.67
C TYR A 108 -18.82 -7.31 -0.27
N ALA A 109 -19.15 -8.60 -0.16
CA ALA A 109 -19.14 -9.31 1.12
C ALA A 109 -17.72 -9.42 1.71
N ASP A 110 -16.74 -9.76 0.86
CA ASP A 110 -15.33 -9.82 1.27
C ASP A 110 -14.78 -8.44 1.63
N ALA A 111 -15.23 -7.39 0.92
CA ALA A 111 -14.89 -6.02 1.23
C ALA A 111 -15.44 -5.60 2.60
N GLU A 112 -16.71 -5.89 2.87
CA GLU A 112 -17.33 -5.58 4.15
C GLU A 112 -16.59 -6.25 5.31
N ALA A 113 -16.26 -7.54 5.18
CA ALA A 113 -15.47 -8.26 6.17
C ALA A 113 -14.09 -7.61 6.39
N GLY A 114 -13.41 -7.20 5.32
CA GLY A 114 -12.12 -6.52 5.41
C GLY A 114 -12.19 -5.14 6.06
N TYR A 115 -13.23 -4.35 5.77
CA TYR A 115 -13.45 -3.05 6.42
C TYR A 115 -13.79 -3.22 7.90
N ALA A 116 -14.61 -4.21 8.25
CA ALA A 116 -14.94 -4.52 9.63
C ALA A 116 -13.67 -4.88 10.43
N GLU A 117 -12.78 -5.69 9.86
CA GLU A 117 -11.53 -6.05 10.51
C GLU A 117 -10.58 -4.86 10.66
N ALA A 118 -10.47 -4.00 9.63
CA ALA A 118 -9.69 -2.77 9.74
C ALA A 118 -10.22 -1.83 10.85
N VAL A 119 -11.54 -1.75 11.05
CA VAL A 119 -12.14 -0.97 12.14
C VAL A 119 -11.91 -1.62 13.51
N LYS A 120 -11.92 -2.95 13.63
CA LYS A 120 -11.56 -3.62 14.88
C LYS A 120 -10.13 -3.30 15.29
N LEU A 121 -9.19 -3.38 14.33
CA LEU A 121 -7.78 -3.12 14.55
C LEU A 121 -7.50 -1.63 14.78
N ASN A 122 -8.22 -0.73 14.10
CA ASN A 122 -8.14 0.70 14.29
C ASN A 122 -9.54 1.34 14.37
N PRO A 123 -10.12 1.45 15.58
CA PRO A 123 -11.45 2.03 15.78
C PRO A 123 -11.56 3.51 15.41
N LYS A 124 -10.47 4.22 15.09
CA LYS A 124 -10.51 5.63 14.65
C LYS A 124 -10.68 5.78 13.15
N LEU A 125 -10.78 4.68 12.41
CA LEU A 125 -10.86 4.69 10.95
C LEU A 125 -12.25 5.14 10.44
N VAL A 126 -12.40 6.46 10.28
CA VAL A 126 -13.67 7.09 9.86
C VAL A 126 -14.14 6.60 8.50
N VAL A 127 -13.23 6.44 7.53
CA VAL A 127 -13.56 6.01 6.16
C VAL A 127 -14.19 4.62 6.15
N ALA A 128 -13.56 3.65 6.81
CA ALA A 128 -14.09 2.28 6.87
C ALA A 128 -15.43 2.23 7.60
N LYS A 129 -15.61 3.01 8.69
CA LYS A 129 -16.90 3.12 9.37
C LYS A 129 -17.99 3.71 8.48
N ALA A 130 -17.66 4.75 7.70
CA ALA A 130 -18.61 5.37 6.79
C ALA A 130 -19.03 4.41 5.67
N VAL A 131 -18.10 3.61 5.13
CA VAL A 131 -18.41 2.57 4.13
C VAL A 131 -19.29 1.47 4.71
N LEU A 132 -19.02 1.01 5.94
CA LEU A 132 -19.86 0.01 6.62
C LEU A 132 -21.27 0.55 6.91
N ALA A 133 -21.38 1.78 7.40
CA ALA A 133 -22.67 2.40 7.75
C ALA A 133 -23.54 2.69 6.52
N SER A 134 -22.93 3.06 5.39
CA SER A 134 -23.64 3.30 4.13
C SER A 134 -23.95 2.01 3.37
N GLY A 135 -23.32 0.89 3.72
CA GLY A 135 -23.41 -0.37 2.99
C GLY A 135 -22.52 -0.39 1.76
N THR A 136 -21.77 -1.48 1.56
CA THR A 136 -20.83 -1.62 0.43
C THR A 136 -21.56 -1.68 -0.93
N GLN A 137 -22.85 -1.95 -0.97
CA GLN A 137 -23.58 -2.09 -2.24
C GLN A 137 -24.29 -0.81 -2.68
N THR A 138 -24.37 0.20 -1.82
CA THR A 138 -25.13 1.43 -2.10
C THR A 138 -24.29 2.49 -2.81
N GLY A 139 -24.94 3.36 -3.58
CA GLY A 139 -24.33 4.51 -4.25
C GLY A 139 -23.50 5.41 -3.31
N MET A 140 -23.87 5.50 -2.04
CA MET A 140 -23.13 6.27 -1.03
C MET A 140 -21.81 5.59 -0.63
N GLY A 141 -21.77 4.25 -0.58
CA GLY A 141 -20.53 3.49 -0.38
C GLY A 141 -19.49 3.74 -1.49
N TYR A 142 -19.94 4.03 -2.73
CA TYR A 142 -19.05 4.39 -3.84
C TYR A 142 -18.36 5.74 -3.65
N MET A 143 -19.00 6.69 -2.95
CA MET A 143 -18.46 8.04 -2.74
C MET A 143 -17.16 8.04 -1.92
N PHE A 144 -17.02 7.08 -1.01
CA PHE A 144 -15.85 6.94 -0.14
C PHE A 144 -14.71 6.12 -0.78
N GLN A 145 -14.90 5.53 -1.97
CA GLN A 145 -13.88 4.71 -2.67
C GLN A 145 -12.63 5.48 -3.11
N GLY A 146 -12.80 6.78 -3.39
CA GLY A 146 -11.72 7.64 -3.84
C GLY A 146 -10.79 8.07 -2.70
N LEU A 147 -11.23 7.90 -1.45
CA LEU A 147 -10.44 8.29 -0.29
C LEU A 147 -9.53 7.12 0.11
N PRO A 148 -8.20 7.29 0.09
CA PRO A 148 -7.30 6.28 0.60
C PRO A 148 -7.59 6.07 2.09
N CYS A 149 -7.63 4.82 2.50
CA CYS A 149 -7.89 4.48 3.88
C CYS A 149 -6.65 4.75 4.74
N SER A 150 -5.47 4.68 4.12
CA SER A 150 -4.23 5.17 4.70
C SER A 150 -4.16 6.70 4.62
N SER A 151 -4.05 7.37 5.77
CA SER A 151 -3.35 8.67 5.78
C SER A 151 -1.95 8.42 5.26
N VAL A 152 -1.47 9.18 4.27
CA VAL A 152 -0.15 9.05 3.65
C VAL A 152 0.97 9.13 4.70
N ARG A 153 1.24 8.03 5.39
CA ARG A 153 2.39 7.80 6.27
C ARG A 153 3.01 6.48 5.84
N TYR A 154 3.65 6.54 4.67
CA TYR A 154 4.49 5.48 4.11
C TYR A 154 5.79 5.25 4.94
N LEU A 155 5.81 5.62 6.22
CA LEU A 155 7.03 5.87 6.99
C LEU A 155 7.15 5.07 8.29
N ASP A 156 6.32 4.05 8.55
CA ASP A 156 6.64 3.15 9.66
C ASP A 156 7.69 2.13 9.20
N ILE A 157 8.95 2.59 9.19
CA ILE A 157 10.17 1.79 9.00
C ILE A 157 10.62 1.19 10.35
N ARG A 158 9.74 1.15 11.37
CA ARG A 158 10.10 0.66 12.69
C ARG A 158 10.08 -0.87 12.71
N ASP A 159 11.33 -1.34 12.74
CA ASP A 159 11.89 -2.59 13.26
C ASP A 159 11.32 -3.94 12.80
#